data_AF-A0AAD6IGB8-F1
#
_entry.id   AF-A0AAD6IGB8-F1
#
_cell.length_a   1.000
_cell.length_b   1.000
_cell.length_c   1.000
_cell.angle_alpha   90.00
_cell.angle_beta   90.00
_cell.angle_gamma   90.00
#
_symmetry.space_group_name_H-M   'P 1'
#
loop_
_entity.id
_entity.type
_entity.pdbx_description
1 polymer ?
#
loop_
_entity_poly.entity_id
_entity_poly.type
_entity_poly.pdbx_seq_one_letter_code
_entity_poly.pdbx_strand_id
1 'polypeptide(L)'
;MEYFHSNGWQSPKNGLDGPFQFAHNTPAHYFDFLNSNPYYHQAFNTVMSMPFRRTGKDWFEFFPVARLRVEDQSDPLIVDIGGSQGEDLKKFQNYFPDLPGKLILQDLPAVVAGVDLPGIEVMAHDFFKEQPVRNAKAYFLRTVLHDWPDMQAVQILRRLRVAMGADSLLLIMEVFA
;
A
#
# COMPACT_ATOMS: atom_id res chain seq x y z
N MET A 1 2.49 -23.37 -17.54
CA MET A 1 1.49 -24.29 -18.13
C MET A 1 1.27 -25.52 -17.24
N GLU A 2 2.31 -26.09 -16.64
CA GLU A 2 2.20 -27.30 -15.80
C GLU A 2 1.23 -27.17 -14.62
N TYR A 3 1.31 -26.09 -13.83
CA TYR A 3 0.36 -25.83 -12.74
C TYR A 3 -1.10 -25.87 -13.21
N PHE A 4 -1.43 -25.17 -14.31
CA PHE A 4 -2.80 -25.13 -14.80
C PHE A 4 -3.24 -26.48 -15.36
N HIS A 5 -2.35 -27.20 -16.04
CA HIS A 5 -2.64 -28.54 -16.54
C HIS A 5 -2.96 -29.52 -15.39
N SER A 6 -2.19 -29.51 -14.30
CA SER A 6 -2.45 -30.35 -13.13
C SER A 6 -3.70 -29.92 -12.32
N ASN A 7 -4.12 -28.67 -12.45
CA ASN A 7 -5.29 -28.10 -11.77
C ASN A 7 -6.53 -27.96 -12.69
N GLY A 8 -6.59 -28.70 -13.79
CA GLY A 8 -7.77 -28.75 -14.66
C GLY A 8 -8.11 -27.38 -15.29
N TRP A 9 -7.09 -26.57 -15.58
CA TRP A 9 -7.20 -25.23 -16.17
C TRP A 9 -8.02 -24.23 -15.34
N GLN A 10 -8.11 -24.46 -14.03
CA GLN A 10 -8.77 -23.54 -13.11
C GLN A 10 -7.81 -22.46 -12.64
N SER A 11 -8.33 -21.25 -12.44
CA SER A 11 -7.60 -20.19 -11.76
C SER A 11 -7.40 -20.54 -10.28
N PRO A 12 -6.28 -20.11 -9.67
CA PRO A 12 -6.05 -20.22 -8.24
C PRO A 12 -7.20 -19.60 -7.44
N LYS A 13 -7.56 -20.22 -6.32
CA LYS A 13 -8.66 -19.75 -5.46
C LYS A 13 -8.21 -18.81 -4.34
N ASN A 14 -6.91 -18.78 -4.03
CA ASN A 14 -6.33 -17.97 -2.97
C ASN A 14 -4.83 -17.72 -3.24
N GLY A 15 -4.20 -16.84 -2.45
CA GLY A 15 -2.78 -16.49 -2.58
C GLY A 15 -1.78 -17.49 -2.01
N LEU A 16 -2.24 -18.62 -1.46
CA LEU A 16 -1.41 -19.67 -0.84
C LEU A 16 -1.29 -20.93 -1.71
N ASP A 17 -2.05 -21.03 -2.79
CA ASP A 17 -2.06 -22.19 -3.70
C ASP A 17 -2.18 -21.72 -5.15
N GLY A 18 -1.07 -21.19 -5.68
CA GLY A 18 -0.97 -20.68 -7.04
C GLY A 18 0.34 -21.06 -7.75
N PRO A 19 0.54 -20.55 -8.98
CA PRO A 19 1.73 -20.83 -9.77
C PRO A 19 3.05 -20.52 -9.05
N PHE A 20 3.07 -19.51 -8.17
CA PHE A 20 4.25 -19.17 -7.38
C PHE A 20 4.65 -20.30 -6.43
N GLN A 21 3.71 -20.79 -5.61
CA GLN A 21 3.95 -21.89 -4.67
C GLN A 21 4.37 -23.16 -5.38
N PHE A 22 3.73 -23.45 -6.52
CA PHE A 22 4.10 -24.58 -7.37
C PHE A 22 5.54 -24.47 -7.89
N ALA A 23 5.93 -23.30 -8.40
CA ALA A 23 7.26 -23.09 -8.98
C ALA A 23 8.38 -23.08 -7.93
N HIS A 24 8.10 -22.54 -6.74
CA HIS A 24 9.10 -22.40 -5.67
C HIS A 24 9.05 -23.52 -4.62
N ASN A 25 8.14 -24.50 -4.78
CA ASN A 25 7.90 -25.59 -3.85
C ASN A 25 7.80 -25.10 -2.39
N THR A 26 6.94 -24.09 -2.16
CA THR A 26 6.77 -23.44 -0.87
C THR A 26 5.29 -23.29 -0.53
N PRO A 27 4.87 -23.48 0.74
CA PRO A 27 3.51 -23.18 1.18
C PRO A 27 3.32 -21.69 1.53
N ALA A 28 4.38 -20.88 1.50
CA ALA A 28 4.34 -19.49 1.94
C ALA A 28 3.57 -18.58 0.95
N HIS A 29 2.96 -17.52 1.48
CA HIS A 29 2.51 -16.41 0.64
C HIS A 29 3.72 -15.72 -0.02
N TYR A 30 3.52 -15.10 -1.19
CA TYR A 30 4.58 -14.42 -1.94
C TYR A 30 5.38 -13.44 -1.07
N PHE A 31 4.69 -12.54 -0.37
CA PHE A 31 5.36 -11.55 0.50
C PHE A 31 6.08 -12.16 1.70
N ASP A 32 5.54 -13.24 2.28
CA ASP A 32 6.22 -13.96 3.37
C ASP A 32 7.52 -14.60 2.86
N PHE A 33 7.48 -15.17 1.66
CA PHE A 33 8.67 -15.70 1.01
C PHE A 33 9.71 -14.62 0.75
N LEU A 34 9.32 -13.47 0.19
CA LEU A 34 10.24 -12.34 -0.02
C LEU A 34 10.88 -11.89 1.31
N ASN A 35 10.08 -11.74 2.36
CA ASN A 35 10.54 -11.28 3.66
C ASN A 35 11.46 -12.29 4.36
N SER A 36 11.34 -13.58 4.06
CA SER A 36 12.22 -14.63 4.59
C SER A 36 13.62 -14.63 3.98
N ASN A 37 13.85 -13.88 2.89
CA ASN A 37 15.12 -13.86 2.16
C ASN A 37 15.58 -12.43 1.85
N PRO A 38 16.68 -11.94 2.47
CA PRO A 38 17.15 -10.56 2.29
C PRO A 38 17.41 -10.15 0.84
N TYR A 39 17.89 -11.07 -0.01
CA TYR A 39 18.14 -10.77 -1.42
C TYR A 39 16.83 -10.44 -2.16
N TYR A 40 15.81 -11.28 -2.00
CA TYR A 40 14.52 -11.06 -2.65
C TYR A 40 13.79 -9.85 -2.09
N HIS A 41 13.85 -9.63 -0.77
CA HIS A 41 13.30 -8.45 -0.13
C HIS A 41 13.92 -7.15 -0.69
N GLN A 42 15.26 -7.09 -0.73
CA GLN A 42 15.97 -5.92 -1.26
C GLN A 42 15.70 -5.69 -2.75
N ALA A 43 15.71 -6.77 -3.56
CA ALA A 43 15.41 -6.69 -4.98
C ALA A 43 13.98 -6.17 -5.23
N PHE A 44 13.00 -6.65 -4.47
CA PHE A 44 11.62 -6.20 -4.57
C PHE A 44 11.50 -4.71 -4.23
N ASN A 45 12.02 -4.27 -3.08
CA ASN A 45 11.97 -2.86 -2.66
C ASN A 45 12.64 -1.94 -3.68
N THR A 46 13.77 -2.37 -4.25
CA THR A 46 14.47 -1.63 -5.31
C THR A 46 13.59 -1.44 -6.55
N VAL A 47 12.88 -2.48 -6.98
CA VAL A 47 11.98 -2.38 -8.14
C VAL A 47 10.75 -1.50 -7.82
N MET A 48 10.22 -1.57 -6.60
CA MET A 48 9.06 -0.75 -6.20
C MET A 48 9.38 0.75 -6.11
N SER A 49 10.64 1.12 -5.86
CA SER A 49 11.07 2.53 -5.85
C SER A 49 11.40 3.08 -7.25
N MET A 50 11.48 2.24 -8.28
CA MET A 50 11.88 2.70 -9.61
C MET A 50 10.90 3.71 -10.21
N PRO A 51 11.38 4.84 -10.78
CA PRO A 51 10.50 5.91 -11.30
C PRO A 51 9.51 5.47 -12.38
N PHE A 52 9.83 4.45 -13.19
CA PHE A 52 8.92 3.95 -14.21
C PHE A 52 7.64 3.31 -13.64
N ARG A 53 7.64 2.91 -12.35
CA ARG A 53 6.43 2.44 -11.66
C ARG A 53 5.46 3.59 -11.33
N ARG A 54 5.88 4.83 -11.56
CA ARG A 54 5.13 6.07 -11.32
C ARG A 54 5.14 6.96 -12.58
N THR A 55 5.06 6.35 -13.77
CA THR A 55 4.95 7.10 -15.01
C THR A 55 3.61 7.82 -15.11
N GLY A 56 3.62 9.02 -15.70
CA GLY A 56 2.43 9.83 -15.91
C GLY A 56 2.35 10.98 -14.92
N LYS A 57 1.13 11.47 -14.71
CA LYS A 57 0.85 12.53 -13.74
C LYS A 57 0.78 11.95 -12.34
N ASP A 58 1.31 12.69 -11.37
CA ASP A 58 1.12 12.36 -9.97
C ASP A 58 -0.37 12.46 -9.61
N TRP A 59 -0.83 11.63 -8.66
CA TRP A 59 -2.27 11.50 -8.37
C TRP A 59 -2.94 12.82 -7.99
N PHE A 60 -2.18 13.69 -7.32
CA PHE A 60 -2.63 15.00 -6.86
C PHE A 60 -2.71 16.06 -7.97
N GLU A 61 -2.20 15.76 -9.18
CA GLU A 61 -2.37 16.66 -10.34
C GLU A 61 -3.74 16.54 -11.00
N PHE A 62 -4.46 15.44 -10.76
CA PHE A 62 -5.82 15.23 -11.29
C PHE A 62 -6.86 14.99 -10.19
N PHE A 63 -6.45 14.62 -8.99
CA PHE A 63 -7.32 14.60 -7.83
C PHE A 63 -7.54 16.05 -7.32
N PRO A 64 -8.78 16.44 -6.98
CA PRO A 64 -9.05 17.78 -6.43
C PRO A 64 -8.56 17.90 -4.97
N VAL A 65 -7.27 18.22 -4.79
CA VAL A 65 -6.58 18.33 -3.48
C VAL A 65 -7.28 19.29 -2.52
N ALA A 66 -8.08 20.24 -3.00
CA ALA A 66 -8.94 21.08 -2.15
C ALA A 66 -9.91 20.27 -1.25
N ARG A 67 -10.15 18.98 -1.54
CA ARG A 67 -10.92 18.07 -0.69
C ARG A 67 -10.11 17.51 0.49
N LEU A 68 -8.78 17.60 0.46
CA LEU A 68 -7.87 17.22 1.54
C LEU A 68 -7.62 18.44 2.40
N ARG A 69 -8.52 18.66 3.35
CA ARG A 69 -8.43 19.74 4.34
C ARG A 69 -8.67 19.18 5.72
N VAL A 70 -7.81 19.57 6.63
CA VAL A 70 -7.94 19.40 8.07
C VAL A 70 -7.77 20.77 8.72
N GLU A 71 -8.17 20.89 9.98
CA GLU A 71 -8.14 22.16 10.70
C GLU A 71 -6.79 22.39 11.37
N ASP A 72 -6.19 21.34 11.94
CA ASP A 72 -4.95 21.41 12.70
C ASP A 72 -3.80 20.65 12.01
N GLN A 73 -2.57 21.13 12.19
CA GLN A 73 -1.36 20.47 11.67
C GLN A 73 -1.18 19.05 12.24
N SER A 74 -1.71 18.80 13.43
CA SER A 74 -1.64 17.52 14.13
C SER A 74 -2.70 16.50 13.67
N ASP A 75 -3.72 16.92 12.92
CA ASP A 75 -4.75 16.05 12.38
C ASP A 75 -4.19 15.16 11.26
N PRO A 76 -4.58 13.87 11.19
CA PRO A 76 -4.13 12.98 10.12
C PRO A 76 -4.74 13.38 8.77
N LEU A 77 -3.92 13.91 7.86
CA LEU A 77 -4.35 14.28 6.51
C LEU A 77 -4.37 13.07 5.57
N ILE A 78 -3.23 12.39 5.42
CA ILE A 78 -3.10 11.24 4.53
C ILE A 78 -2.41 10.10 5.27
N VAL A 79 -3.03 8.92 5.23
CA VAL A 79 -2.41 7.65 5.61
C VAL A 79 -2.15 6.86 4.33
N ASP A 80 -0.89 6.74 3.94
CA ASP A 80 -0.44 5.95 2.79
C ASP A 80 -0.19 4.50 3.22
N ILE A 81 -1.10 3.61 2.83
CA ILE A 81 -1.18 2.22 3.30
C ILE A 81 -0.50 1.31 2.28
N GLY A 82 0.52 0.56 2.71
CA GLY A 82 1.38 -0.17 1.77
C GLY A 82 2.22 0.77 0.90
N GLY A 83 2.57 1.94 1.44
CA GLY A 83 3.25 3.02 0.71
C GLY A 83 4.72 2.74 0.40
N SER A 84 5.25 1.58 0.80
CA SER A 84 6.63 1.16 0.59
C SER A 84 7.63 2.18 1.14
N GLN A 85 8.41 2.83 0.27
CA GLN A 85 9.43 3.82 0.63
C GLN A 85 8.89 5.27 0.68
N GLY A 86 7.58 5.47 0.55
CA GLY A 86 6.91 6.77 0.73
C GLY A 86 7.07 7.77 -0.40
N GLU A 87 7.43 7.34 -1.61
CA GLU A 87 7.68 8.24 -2.75
C GLU A 87 6.46 9.12 -3.10
N ASP A 88 5.25 8.59 -2.97
CA ASP A 88 4.03 9.33 -3.26
C ASP A 88 3.78 10.45 -2.23
N LEU A 89 4.02 10.19 -0.94
CA LEU A 89 3.94 11.20 0.11
C LEU A 89 5.06 12.25 0.02
N LYS A 90 6.29 11.86 -0.31
CA LYS A 90 7.41 12.80 -0.55
C LYS A 90 7.04 13.81 -1.64
N LYS A 91 6.56 13.32 -2.78
CA LYS A 91 6.14 14.17 -3.89
C LYS A 91 5.00 15.10 -3.49
N PHE A 92 3.99 14.56 -2.80
CA PHE A 92 2.86 15.35 -2.31
C PHE A 92 3.31 16.47 -1.37
N GLN A 93 4.14 16.17 -0.38
CA GLN A 93 4.69 17.14 0.57
C GLN A 93 5.49 18.24 -0.15
N ASN A 94 6.34 17.87 -1.10
CA ASN A 94 7.12 18.84 -1.88
C ASN A 94 6.25 19.74 -2.77
N TYR A 95 5.14 19.21 -3.28
CA TYR A 95 4.21 19.96 -4.12
C TYR A 95 3.30 20.89 -3.30
N PHE A 96 2.95 20.49 -2.06
CA PHE A 96 2.08 21.23 -1.15
C PHE A 96 2.73 21.44 0.23
N PRO A 97 3.85 22.17 0.32
CA PRO A 97 4.61 22.30 1.57
C PRO A 97 3.85 23.00 2.70
N ASP A 98 2.89 23.86 2.34
CA ASP A 98 2.10 24.66 3.30
C ASP A 98 0.74 24.02 3.64
N LEU A 99 0.43 22.84 3.09
CA LEU A 99 -0.84 22.18 3.36
C LEU A 99 -0.82 21.55 4.76
N PRO A 100 -1.75 21.94 5.66
CA PRO A 100 -1.72 21.46 7.03
C PRO A 100 -2.12 19.99 7.13
N GLY A 101 -1.60 19.35 8.17
CA GLY A 101 -1.96 18.01 8.60
C GLY A 101 -0.83 16.99 8.47
N LYS A 102 -0.94 15.89 9.21
CA LYS A 102 0.06 14.82 9.25
C LYS A 102 -0.03 13.94 8.00
N LEU A 103 1.13 13.68 7.41
CA LEU A 103 1.34 12.63 6.42
C LEU A 103 1.91 11.41 7.13
N ILE A 104 1.30 10.26 6.96
CA ILE A 104 1.66 9.02 7.66
C ILE A 104 1.90 7.92 6.62
N LEU A 105 3.12 7.40 6.57
CA LEU A 105 3.49 6.24 5.78
C LEU A 105 3.29 4.97 6.61
N GLN A 106 2.56 3.99 6.07
CA GLN A 106 2.38 2.67 6.66
C GLN A 106 2.87 1.56 5.72
N ASP A 107 3.72 0.68 6.25
CA ASP A 107 4.09 -0.59 5.62
C ASP A 107 4.58 -1.58 6.69
N LEU A 108 4.91 -2.81 6.30
CA LEU A 108 5.42 -3.83 7.20
C LEU A 108 6.73 -3.38 7.88
N PRO A 109 7.02 -3.85 9.12
CA PRO A 109 8.20 -3.43 9.86
C PRO A 109 9.52 -3.54 9.08
N ALA A 110 9.69 -4.60 8.28
CA ALA A 110 10.89 -4.82 7.48
C ALA A 110 11.02 -3.82 6.31
N VAL A 111 9.90 -3.34 5.77
CA VAL A 111 9.87 -2.42 4.62
C VAL A 111 10.17 -0.98 5.05
N VAL A 112 9.59 -0.54 6.17
CA VAL A 112 9.85 0.80 6.73
C VAL A 112 11.13 0.87 7.55
N ALA A 113 11.83 -0.25 7.77
CA ALA A 113 13.09 -0.26 8.50
C ALA A 113 14.13 0.63 7.80
N GLY A 114 14.59 1.68 8.49
CA GLY A 114 15.58 2.61 7.96
C GLY A 114 15.03 3.65 6.97
N VAL A 115 13.71 3.70 6.75
CA VAL A 115 13.07 4.78 5.99
C VAL A 115 13.07 6.05 6.85
N ASP A 116 13.73 7.10 6.35
CA ASP A 116 13.75 8.42 6.96
C ASP A 116 13.12 9.45 6.01
N LEU A 117 12.03 10.07 6.46
CA LEU A 117 11.19 10.97 5.68
C LEU A 117 10.90 12.23 6.51
N PRO A 118 11.72 13.29 6.40
CA PRO A 118 11.49 14.52 7.15
C PRO A 118 10.06 15.07 6.96
N GLY A 119 9.33 15.24 8.06
CA GLY A 119 7.95 15.74 8.06
C GLY A 119 6.87 14.73 7.65
N ILE A 120 7.22 13.45 7.46
CA ILE A 120 6.28 12.35 7.27
C ILE A 120 6.48 11.35 8.43
N GLU A 121 5.40 11.00 9.11
CA GLU A 121 5.43 10.00 10.17
C GLU A 121 5.53 8.59 9.55
N VAL A 122 6.57 7.83 9.91
CA VAL A 122 6.75 6.46 9.43
C VAL A 122 6.24 5.49 10.48
N MET A 123 5.25 4.66 10.13
CA MET A 123 4.55 3.76 11.05
C MET A 123 4.56 2.33 10.53
N ALA A 124 5.22 1.42 11.24
CA ALA A 124 5.12 0.00 10.92
C ALA A 124 3.70 -0.52 11.18
N HIS A 125 3.02 -1.03 10.14
CA HIS A 125 1.64 -1.49 10.23
C HIS A 125 1.33 -2.59 9.21
N ASP A 126 0.62 -3.63 9.68
CA ASP A 126 0.00 -4.67 8.85
C ASP A 126 -1.47 -4.31 8.64
N PHE A 127 -1.85 -3.99 7.40
CA PHE A 127 -3.20 -3.55 7.04
C PHE A 127 -4.30 -4.62 7.25
N PHE A 128 -3.94 -5.88 7.56
CA PHE A 128 -4.92 -6.89 7.94
C PHE A 128 -5.34 -6.77 9.42
N LYS A 129 -4.59 -6.00 10.21
CA LYS A 129 -4.89 -5.64 11.61
C LYS A 129 -5.83 -4.44 11.67
N GLU A 130 -6.26 -4.09 12.87
CA GLU A 130 -7.05 -2.87 13.09
C GLU A 130 -6.21 -1.64 12.71
N GLN A 131 -6.77 -0.76 11.89
CA GLN A 131 -6.11 0.47 11.46
C GLN A 131 -5.98 1.43 12.65
N PRO A 132 -4.74 1.75 13.11
CA PRO A 132 -4.52 2.55 14.32
C PRO A 132 -4.85 4.03 14.14
N VAL A 133 -4.69 4.58 12.92
CA VAL A 133 -4.97 5.99 12.66
C VAL A 133 -6.45 6.14 12.36
N ARG A 134 -7.18 6.82 13.24
CA ARG A 134 -8.62 7.06 13.10
C ARG A 134 -8.90 8.45 12.54
N ASN A 135 -10.02 8.58 11.83
CA ASN A 135 -10.54 9.82 11.28
C ASN A 135 -9.57 10.57 10.35
N ALA A 136 -8.65 9.87 9.69
CA ALA A 136 -7.79 10.50 8.70
C ALA A 136 -8.61 11.09 7.56
N LYS A 137 -8.18 12.22 7.01
CA LYS A 137 -8.90 12.84 5.90
C LYS A 137 -8.88 11.96 4.65
N ALA A 138 -7.77 11.29 4.39
CA ALA A 138 -7.66 10.26 3.37
C ALA A 138 -6.88 9.03 3.85
N TYR A 139 -7.39 7.86 3.46
CA TYR A 139 -6.65 6.60 3.45
C TYR A 139 -6.32 6.30 1.99
N PHE A 140 -5.03 6.18 1.67
CA PHE A 140 -4.53 6.03 0.31
C PHE A 140 -3.99 4.61 0.12
N LEU A 141 -4.46 3.94 -0.92
CA LEU A 141 -4.00 2.63 -1.38
C LEU A 141 -3.52 2.80 -2.82
N ARG A 142 -2.22 2.65 -3.05
CA ARG A 142 -1.64 2.69 -4.39
C ARG A 142 -0.94 1.39 -4.68
N THR A 143 -1.34 0.70 -5.75
CA THR A 143 -0.75 -0.59 -6.15
C THR A 143 -0.73 -1.60 -5.00
N VAL A 144 -1.86 -1.76 -4.33
CA VAL A 144 -2.00 -2.68 -3.17
C VAL A 144 -3.03 -3.75 -3.45
N LEU A 145 -4.25 -3.37 -3.85
CA LEU A 145 -5.37 -4.30 -3.90
C LEU A 145 -5.22 -5.35 -5.02
N HIS A 146 -4.45 -5.05 -6.08
CA HIS A 146 -4.22 -6.00 -7.17
C HIS A 146 -3.39 -7.23 -6.77
N ASP A 147 -2.65 -7.16 -5.66
CA ASP A 147 -1.85 -8.28 -5.16
C ASP A 147 -2.70 -9.27 -4.34
N TRP A 148 -3.95 -8.94 -4.06
CA TRP A 148 -4.82 -9.68 -3.15
C TRP A 148 -6.07 -10.20 -3.85
N PRO A 149 -6.48 -11.46 -3.59
CA PRO A 149 -7.80 -11.93 -3.98
C PRO A 149 -8.92 -11.12 -3.30
N ASP A 150 -10.11 -11.10 -3.89
CA ASP A 150 -11.27 -10.31 -3.44
C ASP A 150 -11.55 -10.42 -1.93
N MET A 151 -11.45 -11.63 -1.37
CA MET A 151 -11.71 -11.84 0.06
C MET A 151 -10.74 -11.04 0.95
N GLN A 152 -9.45 -11.05 0.62
CA GLN A 152 -8.41 -10.30 1.31
C GLN A 152 -8.53 -8.80 1.05
N ALA A 153 -8.83 -8.39 -0.19
CA ALA A 153 -9.09 -6.99 -0.52
C ALA A 153 -10.27 -6.45 0.31
N VAL A 154 -11.38 -7.19 0.39
CA VAL A 154 -12.54 -6.84 1.24
C VAL A 154 -12.15 -6.77 2.72
N GLN A 155 -11.28 -7.65 3.20
CA GLN A 155 -10.78 -7.59 4.57
C GLN A 155 -10.03 -6.28 4.84
N ILE A 156 -9.10 -5.89 3.95
CA ILE A 156 -8.36 -4.62 4.04
C ILE A 156 -9.34 -3.45 4.08
N LEU A 157 -10.26 -3.39 3.12
CA LEU A 157 -11.26 -2.32 3.01
C LEU A 157 -12.15 -2.22 4.25
N ARG A 158 -12.51 -3.36 4.86
CA ARG A 158 -13.28 -3.39 6.12
C ARG A 158 -12.49 -2.83 7.30
N ARG A 159 -11.18 -3.11 7.40
CA ARG A 159 -10.32 -2.53 8.45
C ARG A 159 -10.25 -1.01 8.33
N LEU A 160 -10.08 -0.50 7.12
CA LEU A 160 -10.05 0.94 6.87
C LEU A 160 -11.40 1.59 7.18
N ARG A 161 -12.50 0.96 6.74
CA ARG A 161 -13.85 1.49 6.98
C ARG A 161 -14.16 1.72 8.46
N VAL A 162 -13.64 0.89 9.35
CA VAL A 162 -13.83 1.04 10.81
C VAL A 162 -13.09 2.26 11.36
N ALA A 163 -11.94 2.62 10.78
CA ALA A 163 -11.15 3.77 11.22
C ALA A 163 -11.61 5.11 10.60
N MET A 164 -12.32 5.07 9.47
CA MET A 164 -12.81 6.25 8.77
C MET A 164 -13.87 7.03 9.55
N GLY A 165 -13.72 8.36 9.55
CA GLY A 165 -14.74 9.30 9.98
C GLY A 165 -15.78 9.59 8.88
N ALA A 166 -16.79 10.40 9.20
CA ALA A 166 -17.85 10.75 8.26
C ALA A 166 -17.33 11.43 6.97
N ASP A 167 -16.30 12.26 7.09
CA ASP A 167 -15.71 13.01 6.00
C ASP A 167 -14.40 12.42 5.46
N SER A 168 -14.03 11.22 5.90
CA SER A 168 -12.85 10.50 5.42
C SER A 168 -13.05 10.05 3.97
N LEU A 169 -11.97 10.11 3.20
CA LEU A 169 -11.91 9.61 1.83
C LEU A 169 -11.09 8.32 1.78
N LEU A 170 -11.51 7.39 0.93
CA LEU A 170 -10.67 6.27 0.52
C LEU A 170 -10.22 6.55 -0.92
N LEU A 171 -8.92 6.63 -1.12
CA LEU A 171 -8.30 6.87 -2.42
C LEU A 171 -7.64 5.57 -2.87
N ILE A 172 -8.09 5.01 -3.99
CA ILE A 172 -7.54 3.79 -4.57
C ILE A 172 -6.93 4.15 -5.92
N MET A 173 -5.62 3.94 -6.06
CA MET A 173 -4.88 4.14 -7.29
C MET A 173 -4.29 2.80 -7.75
N GLU A 174 -4.95 2.18 -8.71
CA GLU A 174 -4.52 0.92 -9.31
C GLU A 174 -4.24 1.12 -10.80
N VAL A 175 -3.33 0.30 -11.32
CA VAL A 175 -3.12 0.21 -12.78
C VAL A 175 -4.02 -0.91 -13.27
N PHE A 176 -4.99 -0.59 -14.11
CA PHE A 176 -5.73 -1.59 -14.86
C PHE A 176 -4.82 -2.06 -16.00
N ALA A 177 -4.33 -3.29 -15.89
CA ALA A 177 -3.62 -3.98 -16.98
C ALA A 177 -4.60 -4.42 -18.06
#